data_AF-A0A2K3MXE3-F1
#
_entry.id   AF-A0A2K3MXE3-F1
#
_cell.length_a   1.000
_cell.length_b   1.000
_cell.length_c   1.000
_cell.angle_alpha   90.00
_cell.angle_beta   90.00
_cell.angle_gamma   90.00
#
_symmetry.space_group_name_H-M   'P 1'
#
loop_
_entity.id
_entity.type
_entity.pdbx_description
1 polymer ?
#
loop_
_entity_poly.entity_id
_entity_poly.type
_entity_poly.pdbx_seq_one_letter_code
_entity_poly.pdbx_strand_id
1 'polypeptide(L)'
;MDSYAPLLEKTRIPQPALQKLAVISIFSKLRSSSNHLNFESESGKRAISQCLTSSSPNVIDESVRQLCRLVTDGVIEVSNGLLELQSALEGSDLKFVNVFVKGLCFLVRFGFQKNNGDWSFSSIHTHPFVMILLCRVEVQSELLQQVLLFMLQNQRLGMIQVCEFLKPLLDFSIIRLLASESSSSSFGLQLVSSMASFCCSCPNESMPVLKLLMGCLMYLPHETSE
;
A
#
# COMPACT_ATOMS: atom_id res chain seq x y z
N MET A 1 -28.20 6.54 19.41
CA MET A 1 -28.48 5.85 18.13
C MET A 1 -27.24 5.95 17.26
N ASP A 2 -26.85 4.86 16.59
CA ASP A 2 -25.70 4.88 15.69
C ASP A 2 -26.03 5.72 14.45
N SER A 3 -25.38 6.86 14.32
CA SER A 3 -25.68 7.88 13.31
C SER A 3 -25.34 7.43 11.88
N TYR A 4 -24.59 6.33 11.75
CA TYR A 4 -24.18 5.74 10.48
C TYR A 4 -25.09 4.59 10.03
N ALA A 5 -25.83 3.97 10.95
CA ALA A 5 -26.69 2.82 10.67
C ALA A 5 -27.57 2.96 9.40
N PRO A 6 -28.33 4.05 9.18
CA PRO A 6 -29.18 4.14 7.99
C PRO A 6 -28.39 4.20 6.68
N LEU A 7 -27.16 4.73 6.70
CA LEU A 7 -26.29 4.74 5.53
C LEU A 7 -25.63 3.37 5.32
N LEU A 8 -25.24 2.71 6.39
CA LEU A 8 -24.67 1.36 6.36
C LEU A 8 -25.68 0.35 5.80
N GLU A 9 -26.96 0.43 6.18
CA GLU A 9 -28.00 -0.40 5.57
C GLU A 9 -28.15 -0.14 4.06
N LYS A 10 -28.01 1.11 3.61
CA LYS A 10 -28.03 1.44 2.18
C LYS A 10 -26.86 0.81 1.41
N THR A 11 -25.74 0.52 2.06
CA THR A 11 -24.62 -0.20 1.40
C THR A 11 -24.93 -1.66 1.10
N ARG A 12 -25.93 -2.25 1.78
CA ARG A 12 -26.36 -3.65 1.57
C ARG A 12 -27.34 -3.81 0.42
N ILE A 13 -27.95 -2.71 -0.05
CA ILE A 13 -28.85 -2.73 -1.20
C ILE A 13 -28.03 -3.11 -2.45
N PRO A 14 -28.44 -4.11 -3.25
CA PRO A 14 -27.67 -4.60 -4.41
C PRO A 14 -27.78 -3.66 -5.63
N GLN A 15 -27.69 -2.35 -5.41
CA GLN A 15 -27.69 -1.33 -6.45
C GLN A 15 -26.38 -0.53 -6.38
N PRO A 16 -25.44 -0.72 -7.34
CA PRO A 16 -24.10 -0.15 -7.29
C PRO A 16 -24.06 1.37 -7.04
N ALA A 17 -24.94 2.14 -7.70
CA ALA A 17 -25.00 3.59 -7.55
C ALA A 17 -25.40 4.00 -6.11
N LEU A 18 -26.39 3.33 -5.52
CA LEU A 18 -26.81 3.61 -4.14
C LEU A 18 -25.72 3.23 -3.14
N GLN A 19 -25.04 2.10 -3.36
CA GLN A 19 -23.93 1.67 -2.52
C GLN A 19 -22.82 2.71 -2.49
N LYS A 20 -22.39 3.19 -3.66
CA LYS A 20 -21.36 4.25 -3.78
C LYS A 20 -21.79 5.54 -3.11
N LEU A 21 -23.02 6.00 -3.37
CA LEU A 21 -23.55 7.22 -2.73
C LEU A 21 -23.65 7.10 -1.21
N ALA A 22 -24.01 5.92 -0.69
CA ALA A 22 -24.03 5.66 0.74
C ALA A 22 -22.63 5.75 1.36
N VAL A 23 -21.62 5.13 0.73
CA VAL A 23 -20.22 5.24 1.17
C VAL A 23 -19.75 6.70 1.14
N ILE A 24 -19.97 7.41 0.03
CA ILE A 24 -19.60 8.83 -0.08
C ILE A 24 -20.25 9.66 1.05
N SER A 25 -21.52 9.38 1.37
CA SER A 25 -22.23 10.08 2.45
C SER A 25 -21.65 9.78 3.83
N ILE A 26 -21.26 8.52 4.09
CA ILE A 26 -20.59 8.12 5.34
C ILE A 26 -19.27 8.90 5.49
N PHE A 27 -18.42 8.88 4.47
CA PHE A 27 -17.12 9.56 4.50
C PHE A 27 -17.23 11.09 4.49
N SER A 28 -18.24 11.65 3.83
CA SER A 28 -18.55 13.08 3.93
C SER A 28 -18.92 13.48 5.36
N LYS A 29 -19.66 12.63 6.07
CA LYS A 29 -20.05 12.88 7.47
C LYS A 29 -18.86 12.73 8.42
N LEU A 30 -17.98 11.76 8.18
CA LEU A 30 -16.71 11.62 8.90
C LEU A 30 -15.83 12.88 8.75
N ARG A 31 -15.83 13.48 7.56
CA ARG A 31 -15.10 14.72 7.27
C ARG A 31 -15.67 15.96 7.97
N SER A 32 -17.01 16.09 8.03
CA SER A 32 -17.65 17.34 8.45
C SER A 32 -18.06 17.41 9.93
N SER A 33 -18.03 16.29 10.65
CA SER A 33 -18.60 16.23 12.01
C SER A 33 -17.63 16.68 13.11
N SER A 34 -18.13 17.47 14.06
CA SER A 34 -17.41 17.82 15.29
C SER A 34 -17.49 16.71 16.35
N ASN A 35 -16.30 16.31 16.84
CA ASN A 35 -15.92 15.51 18.02
C ASN A 35 -16.58 14.15 18.32
N HIS A 36 -17.86 13.90 18.01
CA HIS A 36 -18.55 12.64 18.38
C HIS A 36 -18.86 11.71 17.21
N LEU A 37 -18.69 12.20 15.98
CA LEU A 37 -18.95 11.45 14.75
C LEU A 37 -17.78 11.54 13.76
N ASN A 38 -16.65 12.12 14.18
CA ASN A 38 -15.44 12.18 13.34
C ASN A 38 -14.77 10.80 13.25
N PHE A 39 -13.69 10.72 12.48
CA PHE A 39 -12.93 9.47 12.29
C PHE A 39 -12.32 8.92 13.59
N GLU A 40 -12.04 9.78 14.58
CA GLU A 40 -11.48 9.36 15.87
C GLU A 40 -12.52 8.72 16.78
N SER A 41 -13.80 9.01 16.56
CA SER A 41 -14.90 8.43 17.32
C SER A 41 -15.05 6.93 17.06
N GLU A 42 -15.42 6.17 18.08
CA GLU A 42 -15.70 4.73 17.97
C GLU A 42 -16.77 4.42 16.91
N SER A 43 -17.78 5.29 16.78
CA SER A 43 -18.80 5.14 15.74
C SER A 43 -18.23 5.33 14.34
N GLY A 44 -17.29 6.27 14.17
CA GLY A 44 -16.64 6.54 12.90
C GLY A 44 -15.70 5.41 12.49
N LYS A 45 -14.84 4.95 13.40
CA LYS A 45 -13.97 3.78 13.17
C LYS A 45 -14.79 2.54 12.80
N ARG A 46 -15.89 2.28 13.50
CA ARG A 46 -16.80 1.17 13.18
C ARG A 46 -17.41 1.33 11.78
N ALA A 47 -17.85 2.53 11.41
CA ALA A 47 -18.42 2.77 10.08
C ALA A 47 -17.38 2.53 8.96
N ILE A 48 -16.14 3.00 9.14
CA ILE A 48 -15.03 2.75 8.20
C ILE A 48 -14.77 1.23 8.11
N SER A 49 -14.61 0.55 9.24
CA SER A 49 -14.35 -0.88 9.30
C SER A 49 -15.46 -1.69 8.59
N GLN A 50 -16.73 -1.38 8.83
CA GLN A 50 -17.85 -2.05 8.16
C GLN A 50 -17.88 -1.83 6.65
N CYS A 51 -17.49 -0.63 6.20
CA CYS A 51 -17.36 -0.33 4.78
C CYS A 51 -16.19 -1.11 4.15
N LEU A 52 -15.04 -1.18 4.80
CA LEU A 52 -13.84 -1.90 4.34
C LEU A 52 -13.94 -3.43 4.45
N THR A 53 -14.89 -3.96 5.23
CA THR A 53 -15.13 -5.41 5.37
C THR A 53 -16.38 -5.87 4.61
N SER A 54 -16.95 -4.99 3.77
CA SER A 54 -18.11 -5.31 2.95
C SER A 54 -17.83 -6.41 1.94
N SER A 55 -18.83 -7.26 1.66
CA SER A 55 -18.76 -8.24 0.58
C SER A 55 -19.02 -7.64 -0.81
N SER A 56 -19.45 -6.38 -0.89
CA SER A 56 -19.74 -5.70 -2.16
C SER A 56 -18.50 -5.04 -2.77
N PRO A 57 -18.12 -5.38 -4.01
CA PRO A 57 -17.00 -4.73 -4.69
C PRO A 57 -17.14 -3.21 -4.82
N ASN A 58 -18.36 -2.72 -5.03
CA ASN A 58 -18.62 -1.28 -5.18
C ASN A 58 -18.42 -0.53 -3.85
N VAL A 59 -18.74 -1.18 -2.74
CA VAL A 59 -18.55 -0.61 -1.40
C VAL A 59 -17.06 -0.57 -1.09
N ILE A 60 -16.33 -1.67 -1.31
CA ILE A 60 -14.89 -1.75 -1.05
C ILE A 60 -14.11 -0.72 -1.88
N ASP A 61 -14.32 -0.69 -3.21
CA ASP A 61 -13.60 0.24 -4.10
C ASP A 61 -13.82 1.70 -3.70
N GLU A 62 -15.08 2.10 -3.46
CA GLU A 62 -15.38 3.47 -3.06
C GLU A 62 -14.86 3.77 -1.66
N SER A 63 -14.87 2.81 -0.73
CA SER A 63 -14.40 3.02 0.64
C SER A 63 -12.90 3.24 0.71
N VAL A 64 -12.12 2.43 -0.03
CA VAL A 64 -10.67 2.62 -0.15
C VAL A 64 -10.37 3.98 -0.77
N ARG A 65 -11.09 4.38 -1.81
CA ARG A 65 -10.95 5.70 -2.44
C ARG A 65 -11.27 6.84 -1.48
N GLN A 66 -12.36 6.74 -0.72
CA GLN A 66 -12.76 7.79 0.21
C GLN A 66 -11.83 7.88 1.42
N LEU A 67 -11.33 6.75 1.93
CA LEU A 67 -10.32 6.76 2.99
C LEU A 67 -9.02 7.42 2.50
N CYS A 68 -8.57 7.08 1.28
CA CYS A 68 -7.42 7.74 0.68
C CYS A 68 -7.65 9.26 0.55
N ARG A 69 -8.87 9.68 0.18
CA ARG A 69 -9.24 11.10 0.14
C ARG A 69 -9.17 11.79 1.50
N LEU A 70 -9.62 11.14 2.58
CA LEU A 70 -9.48 11.69 3.93
C LEU A 70 -8.01 11.94 4.29
N VAL A 71 -7.10 11.04 3.90
CA VAL A 71 -5.65 11.23 4.11
C VAL A 71 -5.12 12.40 3.29
N THR A 72 -5.46 12.46 2.00
CA THR A 72 -4.95 13.52 1.11
C THR A 72 -5.49 14.90 1.45
N ASP A 73 -6.71 14.96 1.97
CA ASP A 73 -7.33 16.20 2.46
C ASP A 73 -6.76 16.65 3.82
N GLY A 74 -5.87 15.86 4.43
CA GLY A 74 -5.29 16.15 5.74
C GLY A 74 -6.24 15.95 6.92
N VAL A 75 -7.38 15.29 6.71
CA VAL A 75 -8.35 14.97 7.77
C VAL A 75 -7.79 13.89 8.69
N ILE A 76 -7.05 12.93 8.13
CA ILE A 76 -6.37 11.87 8.88
C ILE A 76 -4.90 11.80 8.48
N GLU A 77 -4.05 11.37 9.42
CA GLU A 77 -2.64 11.13 9.13
C GLU A 77 -2.43 9.93 8.19
N VAL A 78 -1.33 9.95 7.45
CA VAL A 78 -0.96 8.86 6.51
C VAL A 78 -0.80 7.53 7.25
N SER A 79 -0.18 7.56 8.44
CA SER A 79 -0.03 6.42 9.35
C SER A 79 -1.37 5.75 9.67
N ASN A 80 -2.38 6.54 10.04
CA ASN A 80 -3.72 6.05 10.37
C ASN A 80 -4.41 5.46 9.13
N GLY A 81 -4.31 6.12 7.98
CA GLY A 81 -4.87 5.59 6.73
C GLY A 81 -4.23 4.26 6.31
N LEU A 82 -2.91 4.14 6.45
CA LEU A 82 -2.18 2.89 6.20
C LEU A 82 -2.63 1.78 7.15
N LEU A 83 -2.76 2.08 8.44
CA LEU A 83 -3.18 1.11 9.45
C LEU A 83 -4.58 0.55 9.17
N GLU A 84 -5.56 1.42 8.87
CA GLU A 84 -6.93 1.01 8.57
C GLU A 84 -7.00 0.12 7.31
N LEU A 85 -6.28 0.50 6.24
CA LEU A 85 -6.23 -0.31 5.02
C LEU A 85 -5.47 -1.64 5.21
N GLN A 86 -4.41 -1.64 6.01
CA GLN A 86 -3.63 -2.85 6.30
C GLN A 86 -4.46 -3.84 7.12
N SER A 87 -5.17 -3.37 8.14
CA SER A 87 -6.07 -4.20 8.94
C SER A 87 -7.19 -4.80 8.08
N ALA A 88 -7.77 -4.01 7.18
CA ALA A 88 -8.79 -4.50 6.26
C ALA A 88 -8.23 -5.52 5.25
N LEU A 89 -7.01 -5.32 4.77
CA LEU A 89 -6.32 -6.25 3.88
C LEU A 89 -6.17 -7.63 4.53
N GLU A 90 -5.74 -7.73 5.78
CA GLU A 90 -5.49 -9.02 6.46
C GLU A 90 -6.72 -9.96 6.46
N GLY A 91 -7.93 -9.40 6.60
CA GLY A 91 -9.18 -10.18 6.64
C GLY A 91 -9.97 -10.25 5.33
N SER A 92 -9.51 -9.64 4.23
CA SER A 92 -10.34 -9.49 3.03
C SER A 92 -10.40 -10.76 2.17
N ASP A 93 -11.48 -10.92 1.40
CA ASP A 93 -11.57 -11.88 0.29
C ASP A 93 -10.45 -11.61 -0.75
N LEU A 94 -9.94 -12.69 -1.36
CA LEU A 94 -8.87 -12.69 -2.37
C LEU A 94 -9.19 -11.74 -3.53
N LYS A 95 -10.45 -11.65 -3.94
CA LYS A 95 -10.87 -10.78 -5.05
C LYS A 95 -10.67 -9.28 -4.77
N PHE A 96 -10.51 -8.90 -3.49
CA PHE A 96 -10.34 -7.50 -3.07
C PHE A 96 -8.89 -7.13 -2.78
N VAL A 97 -7.97 -8.10 -2.72
CA VAL A 97 -6.54 -7.89 -2.42
C VAL A 97 -5.97 -6.73 -3.23
N ASN A 98 -6.16 -6.74 -4.54
CA ASN A 98 -5.57 -5.75 -5.44
C ASN A 98 -6.10 -4.32 -5.17
N VAL A 99 -7.35 -4.18 -4.74
CA VAL A 99 -7.92 -2.85 -4.41
C VAL A 99 -7.23 -2.28 -3.18
N PHE A 100 -7.03 -3.11 -2.14
CA PHE A 100 -6.32 -2.71 -0.94
C PHE A 100 -4.85 -2.41 -1.20
N VAL A 101 -4.14 -3.27 -1.94
CA VAL A 101 -2.73 -3.04 -2.28
C VAL A 101 -2.57 -1.75 -3.08
N LYS A 102 -3.46 -1.46 -4.03
CA LYS A 102 -3.48 -0.17 -4.76
C LYS A 102 -3.71 1.02 -3.83
N GLY A 103 -4.67 0.92 -2.91
CA GLY A 103 -4.94 1.96 -1.91
C GLY A 103 -3.75 2.22 -0.99
N LEU A 104 -3.18 1.16 -0.42
CA LEU A 104 -1.99 1.23 0.42
C LEU A 104 -0.82 1.85 -0.33
N CYS A 105 -0.50 1.36 -1.53
CA CYS A 105 0.61 1.89 -2.32
C CYS A 105 0.37 3.33 -2.79
N PHE A 106 -0.89 3.73 -3.00
CA PHE A 106 -1.23 5.13 -3.24
C PHE A 106 -0.89 6.00 -2.01
N LEU A 107 -1.28 5.56 -0.81
CA LEU A 107 -0.92 6.27 0.43
C LEU A 107 0.59 6.31 0.66
N VAL A 108 1.31 5.24 0.30
CA VAL A 108 2.78 5.23 0.37
C VAL A 108 3.38 6.26 -0.58
N ARG A 109 2.93 6.31 -1.85
CA ARG A 109 3.40 7.33 -2.79
C ARG A 109 3.09 8.74 -2.29
N PHE A 110 1.86 8.96 -1.82
CA PHE A 110 1.45 10.25 -1.28
C PHE A 110 2.28 10.67 -0.06
N GLY A 111 2.51 9.76 0.90
CA GLY A 111 3.33 10.02 2.08
C GLY A 111 4.78 10.34 1.70
N PHE A 112 5.37 9.61 0.77
CA PHE A 112 6.71 9.88 0.28
C PHE A 112 6.81 11.27 -0.36
N GLN A 113 5.85 11.62 -1.22
CA GLN A 113 5.78 12.94 -1.87
C GLN A 113 5.55 14.07 -0.87
N LYS A 114 4.65 13.87 0.11
CA LYS A 114 4.35 14.84 1.17
C LYS A 114 5.59 15.18 2.00
N ASN A 115 6.50 14.23 2.18
CA ASN A 115 7.76 14.41 2.90
C ASN A 115 8.94 14.76 1.96
N ASN A 116 8.70 15.16 0.71
CA ASN A 116 9.73 15.50 -0.28
C ASN A 116 10.80 14.40 -0.48
N GLY A 117 10.39 13.14 -0.34
CA GLY A 117 11.28 11.98 -0.46
C GLY A 117 12.05 11.63 0.82
N ASP A 118 12.03 12.47 1.85
CA ASP A 118 12.63 12.19 3.15
C ASP A 118 11.62 11.50 4.07
N TRP A 119 11.25 10.27 3.70
CA TRP A 119 10.35 9.44 4.50
C TRP A 119 11.05 8.17 4.97
N SER A 120 11.65 8.27 6.16
CA SER A 120 12.39 7.18 6.79
C SER A 120 11.57 6.48 7.87
N PHE A 121 11.91 5.22 8.14
CA PHE A 121 11.27 4.39 9.15
C PHE A 121 12.34 3.79 10.06
N SER A 122 12.05 3.73 11.36
CA SER A 122 13.01 3.26 12.38
C SER A 122 13.31 1.76 12.29
N SER A 123 12.46 0.98 11.63
CA SER A 123 12.61 -0.46 11.47
C SER A 123 12.16 -0.94 10.09
N ILE A 124 12.83 -1.99 9.57
CA ILE A 124 12.42 -2.68 8.34
C ILE A 124 10.97 -3.18 8.45
N HIS A 125 10.56 -3.63 9.64
CA HIS A 125 9.20 -4.12 9.89
C HIS A 125 8.14 -3.01 9.93
N THR A 126 8.56 -1.74 9.98
CA THR A 126 7.65 -0.59 9.88
C THR A 126 7.58 -0.02 8.46
N HIS A 127 8.41 -0.51 7.54
CA HIS A 127 8.40 -0.07 6.15
C HIS A 127 7.11 -0.54 5.46
N PRO A 128 6.33 0.35 4.82
CA PRO A 128 4.98 0.02 4.39
C PRO A 128 4.94 -1.04 3.28
N PHE A 129 5.87 -1.05 2.32
CA PHE A 129 5.91 -2.14 1.34
C PHE A 129 6.29 -3.49 1.94
N VAL A 130 7.13 -3.50 2.99
CA VAL A 130 7.49 -4.75 3.68
C VAL A 130 6.27 -5.26 4.45
N MET A 131 5.50 -4.36 5.07
CA MET A 131 4.27 -4.72 5.77
C MET A 131 3.19 -5.27 4.82
N ILE A 132 3.03 -4.68 3.64
CA ILE A 132 2.14 -5.23 2.62
C ILE A 132 2.60 -6.63 2.21
N LEU A 133 3.89 -6.81 1.92
CA LEU A 133 4.46 -8.10 1.50
C LEU A 133 4.32 -9.20 2.58
N LEU A 134 4.40 -8.82 3.85
CA LEU A 134 4.24 -9.74 4.99
C LEU A 134 2.78 -10.13 5.24
N CYS A 135 1.82 -9.36 4.74
CA CYS A 135 0.40 -9.61 5.00
C CYS A 135 -0.06 -10.99 4.52
N ARG A 136 0.17 -11.31 3.23
CA ARG A 136 -0.19 -12.59 2.59
C ARG A 136 0.43 -12.72 1.21
N VAL A 137 0.42 -13.91 0.63
CA VAL A 137 1.12 -14.20 -0.65
C VAL A 137 0.47 -13.51 -1.86
N GLU A 138 -0.84 -13.31 -1.84
CA GLU A 138 -1.62 -12.81 -2.99
C GLU A 138 -1.34 -11.34 -3.29
N VAL A 139 -0.73 -10.61 -2.36
CA VAL A 139 -0.35 -9.20 -2.56
C VAL A 139 0.80 -9.04 -3.56
N GLN A 140 1.60 -10.08 -3.77
CA GLN A 140 2.91 -9.99 -4.42
C GLN A 140 2.83 -9.44 -5.85
N SER A 141 1.89 -9.93 -6.64
CA SER A 141 1.74 -9.54 -8.05
C SER A 141 1.38 -8.05 -8.20
N GLU A 142 0.40 -7.58 -7.44
CA GLU A 142 0.02 -6.16 -7.48
C GLU A 142 1.10 -5.28 -6.83
N LEU A 143 1.72 -5.72 -5.74
CA LEU A 143 2.79 -4.97 -5.08
C LEU A 143 3.97 -4.75 -6.02
N LEU A 144 4.36 -5.75 -6.82
CA LEU A 144 5.42 -5.62 -7.82
C LEU A 144 5.12 -4.48 -8.81
N GLN A 145 3.89 -4.44 -9.34
CA GLN A 145 3.46 -3.37 -10.26
C GLN A 145 3.45 -2.01 -9.56
N GLN A 146 2.99 -1.96 -8.31
CA GLN A 146 2.94 -0.72 -7.53
C GLN A 146 4.34 -0.18 -7.17
N VAL A 147 5.35 -1.03 -7.01
CA VAL A 147 6.75 -0.61 -6.79
C VAL A 147 7.31 0.06 -8.05
N LEU A 148 7.08 -0.51 -9.24
CA LEU A 148 7.51 0.12 -10.49
C LEU A 148 6.79 1.47 -10.71
N LEU A 149 5.49 1.52 -10.40
CA LEU A 149 4.73 2.76 -10.44
C LEU A 149 5.25 3.79 -9.44
N PHE A 150 5.66 3.36 -8.24
CA PHE A 150 6.31 4.22 -7.24
C PHE A 150 7.59 4.82 -7.79
N MET A 151 8.47 4.03 -8.41
CA MET A 151 9.70 4.52 -9.04
C MET A 151 9.39 5.56 -10.12
N LEU A 152 8.50 5.21 -11.06
CA LEU A 152 8.14 6.07 -12.18
C LEU A 152 7.52 7.41 -11.75
N GLN A 153 6.62 7.39 -10.76
CA GLN A 153 5.93 8.60 -10.30
C GLN A 153 6.80 9.50 -9.44
N ASN A 154 7.81 8.95 -8.76
CA ASN A 154 8.66 9.68 -7.83
C ASN A 154 10.06 10.01 -8.37
N GLN A 155 10.39 9.64 -9.61
CA GLN A 155 11.68 9.97 -10.24
C GLN A 155 12.05 11.46 -10.16
N ARG A 156 11.05 12.37 -10.16
CA ARG A 156 11.26 13.82 -10.03
C ARG A 156 11.81 14.26 -8.68
N LEU A 157 11.63 13.45 -7.64
CA LEU A 157 12.20 13.67 -6.31
C LEU A 157 13.64 13.13 -6.20
N GLY A 158 14.16 12.56 -7.29
CA GLY A 158 15.48 11.95 -7.36
C GLY A 158 15.42 10.43 -7.15
N MET A 159 16.02 9.68 -8.07
CA MET A 159 16.06 8.22 -7.96
C MET A 159 16.93 7.70 -6.81
N ILE A 160 17.85 8.52 -6.27
CA ILE A 160 18.63 8.15 -5.09
C ILE A 160 17.69 7.98 -3.89
N GLN A 161 16.81 8.95 -3.64
CA GLN A 161 15.83 8.94 -2.56
C GLN A 161 14.82 7.79 -2.73
N VAL A 162 14.37 7.56 -3.97
CA VAL A 162 13.51 6.40 -4.30
C VAL A 162 14.22 5.09 -3.97
N CYS A 163 15.49 4.95 -4.33
CA CYS A 163 16.30 3.78 -4.05
C CYS A 163 16.55 3.56 -2.55
N GLU A 164 16.84 4.62 -1.80
CA GLU A 164 16.98 4.57 -0.34
C GLU A 164 15.69 4.11 0.32
N PHE A 165 14.54 4.61 -0.14
CA PHE A 165 13.23 4.17 0.33
C PHE A 165 12.96 2.69 0.00
N LEU A 166 13.32 2.23 -1.21
CA LEU A 166 13.06 0.84 -1.62
C LEU A 166 14.04 -0.17 -1.05
N LYS A 167 15.19 0.27 -0.53
CA LYS A 167 16.26 -0.60 -0.01
C LYS A 167 15.77 -1.61 1.04
N PRO A 168 15.00 -1.24 2.09
CA PRO A 168 14.47 -2.21 3.05
C PRO A 168 13.60 -3.30 2.42
N LEU A 169 12.79 -2.97 1.40
CA LEU A 169 11.97 -3.95 0.69
C LEU A 169 12.86 -4.95 -0.07
N LEU A 170 13.87 -4.46 -0.78
CA LEU A 170 14.80 -5.30 -1.54
C LEU A 170 15.62 -6.20 -0.61
N ASP A 171 16.27 -5.62 0.41
CA ASP A 171 17.09 -6.36 1.36
C ASP A 171 16.26 -7.47 2.03
N PHE A 172 15.04 -7.14 2.49
CA PHE A 172 14.11 -8.13 3.05
C PHE A 172 13.73 -9.24 2.04
N SER A 173 13.45 -8.87 0.79
CA SER A 173 13.03 -9.81 -0.24
C SER A 173 14.14 -10.79 -0.65
N ILE A 174 15.39 -10.31 -0.71
CA ILE A 174 16.57 -11.13 -1.03
C ILE A 174 16.93 -12.06 0.13
N ILE A 175 16.95 -11.55 1.37
CA ILE A 175 17.20 -12.39 2.55
C ILE A 175 16.14 -13.51 2.64
N ARG A 176 14.87 -13.17 2.42
CA ARG A 176 13.78 -14.17 2.41
C ARG A 176 13.92 -15.19 1.28
N LEU A 177 14.40 -14.78 0.11
CA LEU A 177 14.70 -15.70 -1.00
C LEU A 177 15.79 -16.70 -0.60
N LEU A 178 16.88 -16.22 0.02
CA LEU A 178 18.01 -17.07 0.43
C LEU A 178 17.67 -18.02 1.57
N ALA A 179 16.77 -17.62 2.46
CA ALA A 179 16.30 -18.45 3.57
C ALA A 179 15.25 -19.50 3.16
N SER A 180 14.69 -19.42 1.96
CA SER A 180 13.62 -20.31 1.51
C SER A 180 14.18 -21.45 0.66
N GLU A 181 13.95 -22.70 1.08
CA GLU A 181 14.37 -23.91 0.35
C GLU A 181 13.56 -24.16 -0.95
N SER A 182 12.61 -23.29 -1.29
CA SER A 182 11.67 -23.47 -2.40
C SER A 182 12.10 -22.70 -3.65
N SER A 183 12.31 -23.43 -4.75
CA SER A 183 12.83 -22.96 -6.04
C SER A 183 11.81 -22.28 -6.98
N SER A 184 10.59 -22.01 -6.52
CA SER A 184 9.60 -21.29 -7.32
C SER A 184 9.88 -19.78 -7.32
N SER A 185 9.61 -19.11 -8.45
CA SER A 185 9.96 -17.70 -8.70
C SER A 185 9.61 -16.79 -7.52
N SER A 186 10.61 -16.47 -6.70
CA SER A 186 10.39 -15.67 -5.51
C SER A 186 10.09 -14.22 -5.89
N PHE A 187 9.25 -13.56 -5.11
CA PHE A 187 8.98 -12.13 -5.25
C PHE A 187 10.28 -11.31 -5.39
N GLY A 188 11.35 -11.69 -4.67
CA GLY A 188 12.65 -11.04 -4.76
C GLY A 188 13.28 -11.10 -6.17
N LEU A 189 13.28 -12.26 -6.83
CA LEU A 189 13.79 -12.38 -8.20
C LEU A 189 12.95 -11.57 -9.19
N GLN A 190 11.63 -11.60 -9.05
CA GLN A 190 10.73 -10.82 -9.91
C GLN A 190 10.92 -9.31 -9.71
N LEU A 191 11.17 -8.88 -8.47
CA LEU A 191 11.46 -7.49 -8.13
C LEU A 191 12.76 -7.01 -8.76
N VAL A 192 13.85 -7.78 -8.60
CA VAL A 192 15.15 -7.47 -9.24
C VAL A 192 15.02 -7.38 -10.76
N SER A 193 14.39 -8.37 -11.38
CA SER A 193 14.18 -8.41 -12.83
C SER A 193 13.36 -7.20 -13.32
N SER A 194 12.29 -6.87 -12.61
CA SER A 194 11.42 -5.74 -12.95
C SER A 194 12.13 -4.40 -12.81
N MET A 195 12.93 -4.21 -11.75
CA MET A 195 13.73 -2.99 -11.55
C MET A 195 14.87 -2.88 -12.58
N ALA A 196 15.50 -3.99 -12.97
CA ALA A 196 16.46 -4.00 -14.06
C ALA A 196 15.81 -3.64 -15.41
N SER A 197 14.60 -4.15 -15.68
CA SER A 197 13.83 -3.77 -16.87
C SER A 197 13.46 -2.28 -16.88
N PHE A 198 13.14 -1.71 -15.71
CA PHE A 198 12.92 -0.28 -15.55
C PHE A 198 14.18 0.53 -15.95
N CYS A 199 15.37 0.11 -15.54
CA CYS A 199 16.64 0.75 -15.94
C CYS A 199 16.81 0.83 -17.46
N CYS A 200 16.44 -0.23 -18.19
CA CYS A 200 16.51 -0.26 -19.65
C CYS A 200 15.54 0.74 -20.30
N SER A 201 14.41 1.01 -19.65
CA SER A 201 13.37 1.93 -20.14
C SER A 201 13.65 3.40 -19.77
N CYS A 202 14.43 3.63 -18.71
CA CYS A 202 14.74 4.97 -18.17
C CYS A 202 16.25 5.10 -17.90
N PRO A 203 17.09 5.19 -18.95
CA PRO A 203 18.55 5.10 -18.80
C PRO A 203 19.16 6.23 -17.97
N ASN A 204 18.61 7.45 -18.04
CA ASN A 204 19.09 8.61 -17.29
C ASN A 204 18.97 8.43 -15.77
N GLU A 205 18.04 7.58 -15.34
CA GLU A 205 17.67 7.33 -13.95
C GLU A 205 18.16 5.96 -13.46
N SER A 206 18.92 5.24 -14.30
CA SER A 206 19.30 3.84 -14.08
C SER A 206 20.43 3.64 -13.07
N MET A 207 21.37 4.59 -12.96
CA MET A 207 22.58 4.40 -12.16
C MET A 207 22.29 4.18 -10.66
N PRO A 208 21.42 4.94 -9.99
CA PRO A 208 21.06 4.68 -8.59
C PRO A 208 20.42 3.30 -8.40
N VAL A 209 19.55 2.89 -9.33
CA VAL A 209 18.87 1.59 -9.29
C VAL A 209 19.86 0.45 -9.47
N LEU A 210 20.77 0.55 -10.45
CA LEU A 210 21.83 -0.44 -10.67
C LEU A 210 22.74 -0.56 -9.44
N LYS A 211 23.12 0.56 -8.82
CA LYS A 211 23.91 0.57 -7.57
C LYS A 211 23.19 -0.16 -6.44
N LEU A 212 21.88 0.09 -6.29
CA LEU A 212 21.05 -0.59 -5.29
C LEU A 212 21.01 -2.10 -5.55
N LEU A 213 20.76 -2.52 -6.79
CA LEU A 213 20.72 -3.94 -7.18
C LEU A 213 22.07 -4.64 -6.99
N MET A 214 23.18 -4.00 -7.36
CA MET A 214 24.53 -4.52 -7.11
C MET A 214 24.82 -4.64 -5.61
N GLY A 215 24.34 -3.70 -4.79
CA GLY A 215 24.47 -3.76 -3.34
C GLY A 215 23.78 -4.99 -2.72
N CYS A 216 22.69 -5.47 -3.32
CA CYS A 216 22.01 -6.69 -2.86
C CYS A 216 22.83 -7.97 -3.11
N LEU A 217 23.83 -7.94 -4.00
CA LEU A 217 24.72 -9.10 -4.24
C LEU A 217 25.54 -9.45 -2.99
N MET A 218 25.72 -8.52 -2.05
CA MET A 218 26.41 -8.75 -0.78
C MET A 218 25.74 -9.82 0.10
N TYR A 219 24.46 -10.13 -0.16
CA TYR A 219 23.74 -11.17 0.58
C TYR A 219 23.88 -12.55 -0.05
N LEU A 220 24.28 -12.64 -1.32
CA LEU A 220 24.45 -13.93 -1.98
C LEU A 220 25.64 -14.69 -1.36
N PRO A 221 25.53 -16.00 -1.15
CA PRO A 221 26.67 -16.80 -0.75
C PRO A 221 27.77 -16.62 -1.79
N HIS A 222 28.95 -16.16 -1.36
CA HIS A 222 30.14 -16.20 -2.18
C HIS A 222 30.57 -17.66 -2.30
N GLU A 223 30.16 -18.33 -3.38
CA GLU A 223 30.84 -19.55 -3.79
C GLU A 223 32.27 -19.16 -4.15
N THR A 224 33.21 -19.50 -3.27
CA THR A 224 34.61 -19.61 -3.68
C THR A 224 34.66 -20.69 -4.74
N SER A 225 34.88 -20.29 -5.99
CA SER A 225 35.27 -21.21 -7.05
C SER A 225 36.56 -21.90 -6.61
N GLU A 226 36.44 -23.12 -6.08
CA GLU A 226 37.54 -24.09 -6.00
C GLU A 226 37.60 -24.92 -7.29
#